data_AF-A0A643J252-F1
#
_entry.id   AF-A0A643J252-F1
#
_cell.length_a   1.000
_cell.length_b   1.000
_cell.length_c   1.000
_cell.angle_alpha   90.00
_cell.angle_beta   90.00
_cell.angle_gamma   90.00
#
_symmetry.space_group_name_H-M   'P 1'
#
loop_
_entity.id
_entity.type
_entity.pdbx_description
1 polymer ?
#
loop_
_entity_poly.entity_id
_entity_poly.type
_entity_poly.pdbx_seq_one_letter_code
_entity_poly.pdbx_strand_id
1 'polypeptide(L)'
;MFRLNDAVRRYRAQHRSPTELRCAVATLSPRTNPDAPGVVAMVAAIATPTSESIDLARLIEQLQEEGALLQHSENALIIRPAHWGQVDIVSAQWKALLLHLQTNDQGEDNGAGRSA
;
A
#
# COMPACT_ATOMS: atom_id res chain seq x y z
N MET A 1 14.02 -0.98 -40.72
CA MET A 1 12.99 -1.89 -40.17
C MET A 1 13.13 -1.92 -38.66
N PHE A 2 12.11 -1.52 -37.88
CA PHE A 2 12.16 -1.52 -36.42
C PHE A 2 12.08 -2.95 -35.89
N ARG A 3 13.09 -3.39 -35.13
CA ARG A 3 13.15 -4.73 -34.53
C ARG A 3 12.90 -4.57 -33.03
N LEU A 4 11.67 -4.83 -32.59
CA LEU A 4 11.26 -4.66 -31.19
C LEU A 4 12.20 -5.38 -30.21
N ASN A 5 12.63 -6.60 -30.55
CA ASN A 5 13.60 -7.35 -29.73
C ASN A 5 14.95 -6.64 -29.56
N ASP A 6 15.42 -5.92 -30.59
CA ASP A 6 16.68 -5.17 -30.52
C ASP A 6 16.51 -3.89 -29.67
N ALA A 7 15.36 -3.23 -29.79
CA ALA A 7 15.02 -2.07 -28.96
C ALA A 7 14.91 -2.45 -27.46
N VAL A 8 14.24 -3.56 -27.15
CA VAL A 8 14.12 -4.07 -25.77
C VAL A 8 15.48 -4.46 -25.20
N ARG A 9 16.34 -5.10 -26.00
CA ARG A 9 17.70 -5.46 -25.59
C ARG A 9 18.54 -4.23 -25.27
N ARG A 10 18.50 -3.19 -26.13
CA ARG A 10 19.23 -1.93 -25.92
C ARG A 10 18.73 -1.17 -24.69
N TYR A 11 17.41 -1.11 -24.49
CA TYR A 11 16.81 -0.49 -23.30
C TYR A 11 17.29 -1.19 -22.02
N ARG A 12 17.22 -2.52 -21.97
CA ARG A 12 17.72 -3.29 -20.81
C ARG A 12 19.22 -3.09 -20.59
N ALA A 13 20.02 -2.99 -21.65
CA ALA A 13 21.46 -2.75 -21.53
C ALA A 13 21.79 -1.36 -20.99
N GLN A 14 21.02 -0.33 -21.39
CA GLN A 14 21.20 1.05 -20.92
C GLN A 14 20.70 1.26 -19.48
N HIS A 15 19.63 0.55 -19.09
CA HIS A 15 18.99 0.69 -17.78
C HIS A 15 19.35 -0.43 -16.79
N ARG A 16 20.37 -1.24 -17.09
CA ARG A 16 20.92 -2.18 -16.11
C ARG A 16 21.78 -1.41 -15.11
N SER A 17 21.12 -0.77 -14.15
CA SER A 17 21.81 -0.30 -12.94
C SER A 17 22.48 -1.50 -12.27
N PRO A 18 23.67 -1.33 -11.70
CA PRO A 18 24.21 -2.33 -10.80
C PRO A 18 23.22 -2.47 -9.65
N THR A 19 22.65 -3.65 -9.50
CA THR A 19 21.82 -4.01 -8.34
C THR A 19 22.72 -4.02 -7.10
N GLU A 20 23.09 -2.85 -6.62
CA GLU A 20 23.69 -2.65 -5.31
C GLU A 20 22.59 -2.40 -4.30
N LEU A 21 21.87 -3.46 -3.96
CA LEU A 21 21.41 -3.65 -2.59
C LEU A 21 21.58 -5.14 -2.28
N ARG A 22 22.82 -5.51 -1.97
CA ARG A 22 23.10 -6.75 -1.24
C ARG A 22 22.35 -6.62 0.08
N CYS A 23 21.28 -7.37 0.27
CA CYS A 23 20.73 -7.59 1.59
C CYS A 23 21.85 -8.24 2.43
N ALA A 24 22.46 -7.46 3.32
CA ALA A 24 23.35 -7.98 4.33
C ALA A 24 22.49 -8.82 5.29
N VAL A 25 22.41 -10.13 5.01
CA VAL A 25 21.88 -11.11 5.95
C VAL A 25 22.91 -11.22 7.07
N ALA A 26 22.72 -10.41 8.12
CA ALA A 26 23.42 -10.61 9.37
C ALA A 26 22.95 -11.96 9.93
N THR A 27 23.80 -12.98 9.78
CA THR A 27 23.61 -14.29 10.38
C THR A 27 23.85 -14.12 11.88
N LEU A 28 22.79 -13.82 12.64
CA LEU A 28 22.84 -13.82 14.10
C LEU A 28 22.81 -15.27 14.58
N SER A 29 24.00 -15.86 14.80
CA SER A 29 24.12 -17.10 15.56
C SER A 29 23.61 -16.88 16.99
N PRO A 30 22.65 -17.68 17.50
CA PRO A 30 22.26 -17.62 18.89
C PRO A 30 23.39 -18.22 19.73
N ARG A 31 24.18 -17.38 20.39
CA ARG A 31 25.09 -17.83 21.44
C ARG A 31 24.27 -18.00 22.72
N THR A 32 23.82 -19.21 22.93
CA THR A 32 23.19 -19.67 24.18
C THR A 32 24.16 -19.52 25.35
N ASN A 33 23.79 -18.75 26.36
CA ASN A 33 24.34 -18.86 27.70
C ASN A 33 23.14 -18.82 28.67
N PRO A 34 22.78 -19.93 29.33
CA PRO A 34 21.64 -19.97 30.23
C PRO A 34 22.14 -19.86 31.66
N ASP A 35 22.06 -18.68 32.28
CA ASP A 35 21.96 -18.62 33.74
C ASP A 35 21.43 -17.27 34.24
N ALA A 36 20.14 -17.22 34.55
CA ALA A 36 19.54 -16.39 35.61
C ALA A 36 18.02 -16.64 35.64
N PRO A 37 17.48 -17.26 36.70
CA PRO A 37 16.05 -17.40 36.89
C PRO A 37 15.51 -16.15 37.57
N GLY A 38 14.52 -15.51 36.94
CA GLY A 38 13.72 -14.49 37.60
C GLY A 38 13.51 -13.26 36.74
N VAL A 39 12.38 -13.24 36.03
CA VAL A 39 11.22 -12.41 36.40
C VAL A 39 10.28 -12.45 35.20
N VAL A 40 9.14 -13.10 35.44
CA VAL A 40 7.96 -13.02 34.60
C VAL A 40 7.49 -11.56 34.63
N ALA A 41 7.80 -10.79 33.60
CA ALA A 41 7.13 -9.53 33.34
C ALA A 41 7.20 -9.19 31.84
N MET A 42 6.04 -8.85 31.30
CA MET A 42 5.80 -8.26 29.99
C MET A 42 5.63 -9.21 28.79
N VAL A 43 4.64 -10.10 28.90
CA VAL A 43 3.84 -10.55 27.74
C VAL A 43 2.88 -9.41 27.31
N ALA A 44 3.43 -8.23 27.05
CA ALA A 44 2.67 -7.06 26.61
C ALA A 44 3.53 -6.20 25.68
N ALA A 45 3.99 -6.79 24.59
CA ALA A 45 4.47 -6.06 23.41
C ALA A 45 4.07 -6.80 22.12
N ILE A 46 2.98 -7.58 22.17
CA ILE A 46 2.26 -8.03 20.98
C ILE A 46 1.18 -6.99 20.74
N ALA A 47 1.20 -6.41 19.55
CA ALA A 47 0.33 -5.32 19.06
C ALA A 47 0.71 -3.90 19.50
N THR A 48 1.85 -3.40 19.03
CA THR A 48 1.85 -2.04 18.48
C THR A 48 1.52 -2.12 16.99
N PRO A 49 0.25 -2.00 16.57
CA PRO A 49 -0.01 -1.45 15.25
C PRO A 49 0.26 0.05 15.38
N THR A 50 1.53 0.46 15.35
CA THR A 50 1.87 1.84 14.97
C THR A 50 1.76 1.98 13.45
N SER A 51 0.69 1.43 12.86
CA SER A 51 0.04 2.14 11.78
C SER A 51 -0.70 3.23 12.52
N GLU A 52 -0.16 4.44 12.51
CA GLU A 52 -1.04 5.60 12.49
C GLU A 52 -2.16 5.22 11.54
N SER A 53 -3.33 4.98 12.10
CA SER A 53 -4.51 4.63 11.34
C SER A 53 -4.77 5.85 10.49
N ILE A 54 -4.18 5.88 9.29
CA ILE A 54 -4.46 6.92 8.31
C ILE A 54 -5.95 6.79 8.10
N ASP A 55 -6.64 7.80 8.60
CA ASP A 55 -8.07 7.91 8.49
C ASP A 55 -8.37 8.05 6.99
N LEU A 56 -8.72 6.93 6.37
CA LEU A 56 -8.91 6.84 4.92
C LEU A 56 -10.00 7.82 4.46
N ALA A 57 -10.99 8.08 5.31
CA ALA A 57 -12.01 9.08 5.03
C ALA A 57 -11.39 10.47 4.90
N ARG A 58 -10.53 10.86 5.87
CA ARG A 58 -9.80 12.14 5.81
C ARG A 58 -8.83 12.23 4.66
N LEU A 59 -8.15 11.12 4.31
CA LEU A 59 -7.28 11.10 3.14
C LEU A 59 -8.09 11.33 1.86
N ILE A 60 -9.26 10.69 1.72
CA ILE A 60 -10.14 10.87 0.56
C ILE A 60 -10.66 12.31 0.51
N GLU A 61 -11.12 12.86 1.63
CA GLU A 61 -11.55 14.26 1.73
C GLU A 61 -10.45 15.21 1.30
N GLN A 62 -9.23 15.05 1.84
CA GLN A 62 -8.09 15.89 1.48
C GLN A 62 -7.76 15.78 -0.01
N LEU A 63 -7.75 14.57 -0.57
CA LEU A 63 -7.51 14.38 -2.00
C LEU A 63 -8.58 15.08 -2.85
N GLN A 64 -9.85 15.01 -2.45
CA GLN A 64 -10.95 15.69 -3.14
C GLN A 64 -10.89 17.21 -3.01
N GLU A 65 -10.54 17.74 -1.83
CA GLU A 65 -10.31 19.17 -1.59
C GLU A 65 -9.18 19.71 -2.47
N GLU A 66 -8.11 18.93 -2.63
CA GLU A 66 -7.00 19.23 -3.55
C GLU A 66 -7.39 19.08 -5.03
N GLY A 67 -8.59 18.59 -5.34
CA GLY A 67 -9.15 18.48 -6.70
C GLY A 67 -8.97 17.11 -7.36
N ALA A 68 -8.50 16.10 -6.63
CA ALA A 68 -8.43 14.73 -7.12
C ALA A 68 -9.83 14.10 -7.20
N LEU A 69 -10.07 13.28 -8.22
CA LEU A 69 -11.23 12.38 -8.20
C LEU A 69 -10.78 10.95 -7.91
N LEU A 70 -11.49 10.31 -7.00
CA LEU A 70 -11.35 8.88 -6.70
C LEU A 70 -12.69 8.21 -7.01
N GLN A 71 -12.64 7.16 -7.82
CA GLN A 71 -13.77 6.31 -8.16
C GLN A 71 -13.35 4.86 -8.04
N HIS A 72 -14.31 3.97 -7.88
CA HIS A 72 -14.08 2.54 -7.88
C HIS A 72 -14.97 1.88 -8.94
N SER A 73 -14.47 0.78 -9.52
CA SER A 73 -15.22 -0.06 -10.43
C SER A 73 -14.78 -1.50 -10.22
N GLU A 74 -15.67 -2.33 -9.67
CA GLU A 74 -15.36 -3.69 -9.25
C GLU A 74 -14.08 -3.73 -8.39
N ASN A 75 -12.98 -4.26 -8.93
CA ASN A 75 -11.68 -4.39 -8.27
C ASN A 75 -10.64 -3.34 -8.68
N ALA A 76 -11.06 -2.27 -9.36
CA ALA A 76 -10.19 -1.21 -9.83
C ALA A 76 -10.46 0.11 -9.08
N LEU A 77 -9.38 0.74 -8.63
CA LEU A 77 -9.38 2.12 -8.14
C LEU A 77 -9.01 3.04 -9.31
N ILE A 78 -9.93 3.90 -9.71
CA ILE A 78 -9.76 4.87 -10.79
C ILE A 78 -9.49 6.24 -10.17
N ILE A 79 -8.36 6.85 -10.50
CA ILE A 79 -7.94 8.13 -9.92
C ILE A 79 -7.69 9.13 -11.05
N ARG A 80 -8.24 10.34 -10.89
CA ARG A 80 -7.86 11.52 -11.66
C ARG A 80 -7.13 12.49 -10.71
N PRO A 81 -5.80 12.40 -10.60
CA PRO A 81 -5.06 13.23 -9.66
C PRO A 81 -5.06 14.69 -10.11
N ALA A 82 -5.06 15.63 -9.16
CA ALA A 82 -4.83 17.04 -9.42
C ALA A 82 -3.35 17.33 -9.73
N HIS A 83 -2.44 16.56 -9.10
CA HIS A 83 -1.01 16.61 -9.37
C HIS A 83 -0.33 15.25 -9.12
N TRP A 84 0.83 15.05 -9.74
CA TRP A 84 1.54 13.76 -9.72
C TRP A 84 1.91 13.25 -8.34
N GLY A 85 2.18 14.14 -7.37
CA GLY A 85 2.49 13.73 -5.99
C GLY A 85 1.38 12.93 -5.29
N GLN A 86 0.11 13.07 -5.71
CA GLN A 86 -0.98 12.28 -5.15
C GLN A 86 -0.91 10.81 -5.57
N VAL A 87 -0.27 10.51 -6.71
CA VAL A 87 -0.14 9.13 -7.19
C VAL A 87 0.70 8.32 -6.22
N ASP A 88 1.76 8.89 -5.65
CA ASP A 88 2.61 8.18 -4.68
C ASP A 88 1.82 7.82 -3.41
N ILE A 89 1.05 8.79 -2.89
CA ILE A 89 0.19 8.61 -1.71
C ILE A 89 -0.86 7.53 -1.96
N VAL A 90 -1.59 7.64 -3.07
CA VAL A 90 -2.62 6.67 -3.42
C VAL A 90 -2.02 5.30 -3.72
N SER A 91 -0.86 5.23 -4.36
CA SER A 91 -0.18 3.96 -4.66
C SER A 91 0.27 3.21 -3.41
N ALA A 92 0.61 3.93 -2.32
CA ALA A 92 0.98 3.29 -1.06
C ALA A 92 -0.22 2.61 -0.38
N GLN A 93 -1.44 3.10 -0.62
CA GLN A 93 -2.64 2.70 0.13
C GLN A 93 -3.83 2.28 -0.73
N TRP A 94 -3.61 2.02 -2.03
CA TRP A 94 -4.69 1.80 -3.00
C TRP A 94 -5.67 0.69 -2.62
N LYS A 95 -5.19 -0.40 -1.99
CA LYS A 95 -6.06 -1.50 -1.54
C LYS A 95 -7.01 -1.08 -0.43
N ALA A 96 -6.49 -0.29 0.51
CA ALA A 96 -7.26 0.20 1.64
C ALA A 96 -8.32 1.21 1.16
N LEU A 97 -7.93 2.11 0.25
CA LEU A 97 -8.85 3.04 -0.41
C LEU A 97 -9.95 2.32 -1.20
N LEU A 98 -9.59 1.30 -2.00
CA LEU A 98 -10.57 0.51 -2.76
C LEU A 98 -11.58 -0.17 -1.84
N LEU A 99 -11.11 -0.83 -0.77
CA LEU A 99 -11.98 -1.50 0.18
C LEU A 99 -12.91 -0.51 0.90
N HIS A 100 -12.40 0.67 1.27
CA HIS A 100 -13.20 1.71 1.90
C HIS A 100 -14.31 2.22 0.98
N LEU A 101 -13.99 2.50 -0.29
CA LEU A 101 -14.97 2.93 -1.29
C LEU A 101 -16.03 1.86 -1.57
N GLN A 102 -15.64 0.60 -1.71
CA GLN A 102 -16.58 -0.52 -1.86
C GLN A 102 -17.51 -0.66 -0.67
N THR A 103 -16.98 -0.55 0.55
CA THR A 103 -17.78 -0.69 1.79
C THR A 103 -18.78 0.46 1.94
N ASN A 104 -18.43 1.65 1.47
CA ASN A 104 -19.30 2.83 1.50
C ASN A 104 -20.45 2.71 0.48
N ASP A 105 -20.17 2.27 -0.74
CA ASP A 105 -21.16 2.07 -1.81
C ASP A 105 -22.24 1.02 -1.44
N GLN A 106 -21.83 -0.05 -0.74
CA GLN A 106 -22.75 -1.06 -0.20
C GLN A 106 -23.70 -0.53 0.90
N GLY A 107 -23.42 0.64 1.47
CA GLY A 107 -24.30 1.33 2.42
C GLY A 107 -25.46 2.08 1.76
N GLU A 108 -25.30 2.52 0.51
CA GLU A 108 -26.27 3.36 -0.21
C GLU A 108 -27.28 2.54 -1.04
N ASP A 109 -26.93 1.32 -1.47
CA ASP A 109 -27.79 0.45 -2.30
C ASP A 109 -28.87 -0.33 -1.49
N ASN A 110 -28.92 -0.19 -0.16
CA ASN A 110 -29.93 -0.88 0.66
C ASN A 110 -31.34 -0.24 0.64
N GLY A 111 -31.63 0.68 -0.29
CA GLY A 111 -32.87 1.48 -0.26
C GLY A 111 -33.73 1.56 -1.51
N ALA A 112 -33.28 1.07 -2.68
CA ALA A 112 -33.94 1.39 -3.96
C ALA A 112 -34.28 0.18 -4.82
N GLY A 113 -34.80 -0.91 -4.23
CA GLY A 113 -34.96 -2.14 -5.01
C GLY A 113 -36.03 -3.14 -4.57
N ARG A 114 -37.04 -2.76 -3.77
CA ARG A 114 -38.24 -3.59 -3.64
C ARG A 114 -39.45 -2.79 -3.19
N SER A 115 -40.25 -2.32 -4.15
CA SER A 115 -41.67 -2.08 -3.94
C SER A 115 -42.44 -2.49 -5.18
N ALA A 116 -43.27 -3.52 -4.93
CA ALA A 116 -44.43 -4.05 -5.67
C ALA A 116 -44.29 -4.36 -7.16
#